data_AF-A0A2N2FCT0-F1
#
_entry.id   AF-A0A2N2FCT0-F1
#
_cell.length_a   1.000
_cell.length_b   1.000
_cell.length_c   1.000
_cell.angle_alpha   90.00
_cell.angle_beta   90.00
_cell.angle_gamma   90.00
#
_symmetry.space_group_name_H-M   'P 1'
#
loop_
_entity.id
_entity.type
_entity.pdbx_description
1 polymer ?
#
loop_
_entity_poly.entity_id
_entity_poly.type
_entity_poly.pdbx_seq_one_letter_code
_entity_poly.pdbx_strand_id
1 'polypeptide(L)'
;MKKLLTSVFAAFLLIIITVCTIEAGAQSLEDAISAVKRGDINYVRDFIEKGADVNLKDKAGCSLLCWATVYEKADIARFLIEKG
;
A
#
# COMPACT_ATOMS: atom_id res chain seq x y z
N MET A 1 -30.85 -30.72 16.76
CA MET A 1 -30.94 -29.98 15.48
C MET A 1 -30.65 -28.49 15.62
N LYS A 2 -31.24 -27.74 16.56
CA LYS A 2 -31.00 -26.29 16.74
C LYS A 2 -29.54 -25.89 17.03
N LYS A 3 -28.82 -26.67 17.86
CA LYS A 3 -27.39 -26.44 18.21
C LYS A 3 -26.43 -26.63 17.03
N LEU A 4 -26.80 -27.50 16.07
CA LEU A 4 -26.00 -27.75 14.87
C LEU A 4 -26.15 -26.59 13.88
N LEU A 5 -27.38 -26.08 13.73
CA LEU A 5 -27.68 -24.93 12.88
C LEU A 5 -26.94 -23.68 13.36
N THR A 6 -26.97 -23.37 14.65
CA THR A 6 -26.24 -22.22 15.21
C THR A 6 -24.72 -22.34 15.05
N SER A 7 -24.17 -23.56 15.13
CA SER A 7 -22.74 -23.81 14.91
C SER A 7 -22.32 -23.59 13.45
N VAL A 8 -23.15 -24.05 12.50
CA VAL A 8 -22.90 -23.86 11.07
C VAL A 8 -22.97 -22.38 10.67
N PHE A 9 -23.93 -21.63 11.19
CA PHE A 9 -24.01 -20.18 10.94
C PHE A 9 -22.85 -19.41 11.59
N ALA A 10 -22.42 -19.80 12.79
CA ALA A 10 -21.25 -19.22 13.44
C ALA A 10 -19.95 -19.48 12.66
N ALA A 11 -19.78 -20.69 12.11
CA ALA A 11 -18.64 -21.03 11.27
C ALA A 11 -18.60 -20.23 9.96
N PHE A 12 -19.76 -20.02 9.32
CA PHE A 12 -19.87 -19.18 8.12
C PHE A 12 -19.56 -17.70 8.40
N LEU A 13 -20.04 -17.17 9.54
CA LEU A 13 -19.73 -15.80 9.98
C LEU A 13 -18.24 -15.59 10.25
N LEU A 14 -17.56 -16.57 10.84
CA LEU A 14 -16.12 -16.51 11.09
C LEU A 14 -15.30 -16.54 9.79
N ILE A 15 -15.72 -17.33 8.79
CA ILE A 15 -15.06 -17.41 7.49
C ILE A 15 -15.18 -16.08 6.74
N ILE A 16 -16.34 -15.42 6.76
CA ILE A 16 -16.54 -14.11 6.12
C ILE A 16 -15.64 -13.02 6.74
N ILE A 17 -15.45 -13.04 8.06
CA ILE A 17 -14.55 -12.09 8.75
C ILE A 17 -13.09 -12.32 8.33
N THR A 18 -12.65 -13.57 8.15
CA THR A 18 -11.28 -13.87 7.72
C THR A 18 -10.99 -13.56 6.25
N VAL A 19 -11.99 -13.64 5.36
CA VAL A 19 -11.83 -13.29 3.94
C VAL A 19 -11.75 -11.77 3.76
N CYS A 20 -12.44 -10.99 4.60
CA CYS A 20 -12.47 -9.53 4.52
C CYS A 20 -11.15 -8.84 4.91
N THR A 21 -10.19 -9.55 5.52
CA THR A 21 -8.89 -8.99 5.90
C THR A 21 -7.78 -9.20 4.86
N ILE A 22 -8.04 -9.94 3.77
CA ILE A 22 -6.99 -10.32 2.81
C ILE A 22 -6.81 -9.26 1.71
N GLU A 23 -7.79 -8.37 1.50
CA GLU A 23 -7.71 -7.29 0.49
C GLU A 23 -7.55 -5.88 1.09
N ALA A 24 -7.08 -5.78 2.33
CA ALA A 24 -6.54 -4.52 2.83
C ALA A 24 -5.08 -4.38 2.35
N GLY A 25 -4.93 -4.02 1.07
CA GLY A 25 -3.73 -3.54 0.38
C GLY A 25 -2.38 -3.84 1.04
N ALA A 26 -1.69 -4.87 0.56
CA ALA A 26 -0.24 -4.89 0.62
C ALA A 26 0.28 -3.75 -0.28
N GLN A 27 0.35 -2.54 0.28
CA GLN A 27 0.98 -1.40 -0.36
C GLN A 27 2.47 -1.72 -0.49
N SER A 28 2.87 -2.32 -1.61
CA SER A 28 4.26 -2.66 -1.86
C SER A 28 5.04 -1.43 -2.34
N LEU A 29 6.34 -1.41 -2.07
CA LEU A 29 7.22 -0.38 -2.61
C LEU A 29 7.22 -0.39 -4.14
N GLU A 30 7.15 -1.58 -4.77
CA GLU A 30 7.02 -1.71 -6.23
C GLU A 30 5.76 -1.02 -6.79
N ASP A 31 4.63 -1.07 -6.07
CA ASP A 31 3.41 -0.35 -6.48
C ASP A 31 3.59 1.16 -6.38
N ALA A 32 4.24 1.63 -5.33
CA ALA A 32 4.57 3.04 -5.16
C ALA A 32 5.54 3.53 -6.26
N ILE A 33 6.56 2.74 -6.61
CA ILE A 33 7.46 3.05 -7.74
C ILE A 33 6.69 3.11 -9.06
N SER A 34 5.76 2.18 -9.28
CA SER A 34 4.90 2.18 -10.46
C SER A 34 3.98 3.42 -10.49
N ALA A 35 3.47 3.86 -9.34
CA ALA A 35 2.73 5.11 -9.19
C ALA A 35 3.59 6.33 -9.50
N VAL A 36 4.83 6.38 -8.99
CA VAL A 36 5.81 7.43 -9.35
C VAL A 36 6.01 7.46 -10.86
N LYS A 37 6.28 6.33 -11.50
CA LYS A 37 6.45 6.26 -12.97
C LYS A 37 5.25 6.86 -13.72
N ARG A 38 4.03 6.61 -13.25
CA ARG A 38 2.79 7.18 -13.82
C ARG A 38 2.54 8.64 -13.44
N GLY A 39 3.20 9.18 -12.42
CA GLY A 39 2.94 10.52 -11.88
C GLY A 39 1.72 10.57 -10.95
N ASP A 40 1.36 9.44 -10.34
CA ASP A 40 0.20 9.34 -9.45
C ASP A 40 0.57 9.80 -8.03
N ILE A 41 0.57 11.12 -7.84
CA ILE A 41 0.91 11.75 -6.55
C ILE A 41 -0.07 11.38 -5.43
N ASN A 42 -1.33 11.09 -5.76
CA ASN A 42 -2.32 10.75 -4.75
C ASN A 42 -2.01 9.38 -4.14
N TYR A 43 -1.68 8.39 -4.98
CA TYR A 43 -1.23 7.09 -4.48
C TYR A 43 0.05 7.21 -3.64
N VAL A 44 1.03 7.99 -4.10
CA VAL A 44 2.28 8.21 -3.34
C VAL A 44 2.01 8.90 -2.00
N ARG A 45 1.08 9.86 -1.96
CA ARG A 45 0.67 10.52 -0.71
C ARG A 45 0.04 9.52 0.26
N ASP A 46 -0.94 8.76 -0.20
CA ASP A 46 -1.63 7.75 0.61
C ASP A 46 -0.65 6.69 1.13
N PHE A 47 0.33 6.30 0.31
CA PHE A 47 1.39 5.36 0.68
C PHE A 47 2.23 5.90 1.84
N ILE A 48 2.71 7.15 1.74
CA ILE A 48 3.52 7.78 2.79
C ILE A 48 2.68 8.09 4.05
N GLU A 49 1.44 8.56 3.89
CA GLU A 49 0.56 8.92 5.02
C GLU A 49 0.11 7.70 5.83
N LYS A 50 0.10 6.51 5.24
CA LYS A 50 -0.11 5.24 5.96
C LYS A 50 1.11 4.78 6.78
N GLY A 51 2.16 5.58 6.84
CA GLY A 51 3.35 5.33 7.66
C GLY A 51 4.44 4.55 6.94
N ALA A 52 4.41 4.46 5.61
CA ALA A 52 5.54 3.94 4.87
C ALA A 52 6.76 4.82 5.08
N ASP A 53 7.93 4.20 5.30
CA ASP A 53 9.19 4.93 5.41
C ASP A 53 9.55 5.56 4.05
N VAL A 54 9.63 6.88 4.02
CA VAL A 54 9.98 7.67 2.83
C VAL A 54 11.39 7.33 2.29
N ASN A 55 12.26 6.78 3.14
CA ASN A 55 13.62 6.36 2.79
C ASN A 55 13.74 4.88 2.40
N LEU A 56 12.62 4.17 2.28
CA LEU A 56 12.59 2.80 1.77
C LEU A 56 13.29 2.70 0.41
N LYS A 57 14.10 1.65 0.27
CA LYS A 57 14.84 1.33 -0.94
C LYS A 57 14.36 0.03 -1.52
N ASP A 58 14.29 -0.03 -2.84
CA ASP A 58 14.01 -1.25 -3.56
C ASP A 58 15.22 -2.21 -3.56
N LYS A 59 15.08 -3.32 -4.28
CA LYS A 59 16.14 -4.33 -4.42
C LYS A 59 17.40 -3.79 -5.10
N ALA A 60 17.31 -2.68 -5.84
CA ALA A 60 18.43 -1.99 -6.46
C ALA A 60 19.05 -0.91 -5.55
N GLY A 61 18.51 -0.69 -4.35
CA GLY A 61 18.96 0.35 -3.44
C GLY A 61 18.44 1.75 -3.78
N CYS A 62 17.50 1.88 -4.73
CA CYS A 62 16.92 3.15 -5.16
C CYS A 62 15.66 3.45 -4.32
N SER A 63 15.58 4.67 -3.79
CA SER A 63 14.41 5.14 -3.04
C SER A 63 13.32 5.69 -3.97
N LEU A 64 12.14 5.95 -3.41
CA LEU A 64 11.05 6.64 -4.15
C LEU A 64 11.50 7.97 -4.75
N LEU A 65 12.35 8.72 -4.04
CA LEU A 65 12.91 9.98 -4.54
C LEU A 65 13.83 9.75 -5.74
N CYS A 66 14.67 8.72 -5.70
CA CYS A 66 15.52 8.31 -6.81
C CYS A 66 14.69 7.94 -8.06
N TRP A 67 13.56 7.26 -7.90
CA TRP A 67 12.64 7.00 -9.01
C TRP A 67 11.90 8.25 -9.51
N ALA A 68 11.55 9.17 -8.61
CA ALA A 68 10.89 10.42 -8.99
C ALA A 68 11.80 11.31 -9.84
N THR A 69 13.11 11.32 -9.59
CA THR A 69 14.08 12.04 -10.43
C THR A 69 14.26 11.35 -11.78
N VAL A 70 14.39 10.02 -11.82
CA VAL A 70 14.52 9.24 -13.06
C VAL A 70 13.33 9.44 -14.01
N TYR A 71 12.12 9.57 -13.47
CA TYR A 71 10.89 9.76 -14.26
C TYR A 71 10.42 11.22 -14.32
N GLU A 72 11.26 12.18 -13.93
CA GLU A 72 11.02 13.63 -14.02
C GLU A 72 9.72 14.09 -13.32
N LYS A 73 9.37 13.46 -12.19
CA LYS A 73 8.18 13.77 -11.40
C LYS A 73 8.49 14.82 -10.34
N ALA A 74 8.61 16.07 -10.77
CA ALA A 74 9.03 17.18 -9.90
C ALA A 74 8.06 17.44 -8.73
N ASP A 75 6.76 17.24 -8.94
CA ASP A 75 5.72 17.36 -7.91
C ASP A 75 5.84 16.27 -6.84
N ILE A 76 6.04 15.03 -7.25
CA ILE A 76 6.26 13.91 -6.34
C ILE A 76 7.60 14.06 -5.62
N ALA A 77 8.66 14.46 -6.31
CA ALA A 77 9.97 14.70 -5.70
C ALA A 77 9.90 15.78 -4.62
N ARG A 78 9.21 16.90 -4.88
CA ARG A 78 8.96 17.95 -3.87
C ARG A 78 8.22 17.39 -2.66
N PHE A 79 7.12 16.65 -2.89
CA PHE A 79 6.37 16.04 -1.80
C PHE A 79 7.23 15.10 -0.95
N LEU A 80 8.05 14.25 -1.57
CA LEU A 80 8.93 13.33 -0.84
C LEU A 80 10.00 14.08 -0.03
N ILE A 81 10.59 15.15 -0.57
CA ILE A 81 11.54 16.01 0.15
C ILE A 81 10.89 16.71 1.34
N GLU A 82 9.64 17.15 1.21
CA GLU A 82 8.88 17.73 2.33
C GLU A 82 8.58 16.71 3.44
N LYS A 83 8.60 15.40 3.11
CA LYS A 83 8.29 14.31 4.04
C LYS A 83 9.51 13.65 4.68
N GLY A 84 10.71 13.74 4.09
CA GLY A 84 11.97 13.38 4.77
C GLY A 84 12.99 12.63 3.92
#